data_AF-A0A0N1L0W7-F1
#
_entry.id   AF-A0A0N1L0W7-F1
#
_cell.length_a   1.000
_cell.length_b   1.000
_cell.length_c   1.000
_cell.angle_alpha   90.00
_cell.angle_beta   90.00
_cell.angle_gamma   90.00
#
_symmetry.space_group_name_H-M   'P 1'
#
loop_
_entity.id
_entity.type
_entity.pdbx_description
1 polymer ?
#
loop_
_entity_poly.entity_id
_entity_poly.type
_entity_poly.pdbx_seq_one_letter_code
_entity_poly.pdbx_strand_id
1 'polypeptide(L)'
;MPQPEARADRPAEAHPVTAVLAPVLALPIIEMARFRRLMNYEGWEVDLPRMCVDTAYAYQCLATAHTSSDERLRSTALRLFEAYDRNASPSPLLH
;
A
#
# COMPACT_ATOMS: atom_id res chain seq x y z
N MET A 1 -27.20 53.86 -15.10
CA MET A 1 -27.44 52.68 -14.24
C MET A 1 -28.31 51.70 -15.00
N PRO A 2 -27.76 50.54 -15.39
CA PRO A 2 -28.53 49.29 -15.28
C PRO A 2 -27.68 48.19 -14.62
N GLN A 3 -28.29 47.47 -13.68
CA GLN A 3 -27.83 46.15 -13.24
C GLN A 3 -28.28 45.10 -14.24
N PRO A 4 -27.50 44.03 -14.46
CA PRO A 4 -28.05 42.72 -14.76
C PRO A 4 -27.70 41.74 -13.64
N GLU A 5 -28.74 41.06 -13.21
CA GLU A 5 -28.81 40.07 -12.16
C GLU A 5 -28.18 38.73 -12.57
N ALA A 6 -28.12 37.83 -11.60
CA ALA A 6 -27.95 36.39 -11.76
C ALA A 6 -26.55 35.91 -12.18
N ARG A 7 -25.67 35.77 -11.18
CA ARG A 7 -24.65 34.72 -11.23
C ARG A 7 -24.93 33.70 -10.14
N ALA A 8 -25.70 32.71 -10.57
CA ALA A 8 -25.93 31.39 -10.00
C ALA A 8 -25.13 31.08 -8.73
N ASP A 9 -25.88 31.03 -7.63
CA ASP A 9 -25.84 29.97 -6.63
C ASP A 9 -25.22 28.68 -7.21
N ARG A 10 -23.96 28.42 -6.88
CA ARG A 10 -23.39 27.08 -6.93
C ARG A 10 -23.08 26.72 -5.49
N PRO A 11 -23.93 25.91 -4.83
CA PRO A 11 -23.46 25.25 -3.63
C PRO A 11 -22.31 24.37 -4.08
N ALA A 12 -21.12 24.63 -3.54
CA ALA A 12 -20.03 23.70 -3.59
C ALA A 12 -20.57 22.39 -3.00
N GLU A 13 -20.88 21.42 -3.86
CA GLU A 13 -21.16 20.07 -3.43
C GLU A 13 -19.93 19.64 -2.60
N ALA A 14 -20.09 19.66 -1.28
CA ALA A 14 -19.18 18.99 -0.38
C ALA A 14 -19.43 17.50 -0.62
N HIS A 15 -18.70 16.94 -1.58
CA HIS A 15 -18.72 15.51 -1.81
C HIS A 15 -18.29 14.90 -0.47
N PRO A 16 -19.12 14.07 0.19
CA PRO A 16 -18.61 13.31 1.31
C PRO A 16 -17.53 12.42 0.70
N VAL A 17 -16.27 12.73 1.00
CA VAL A 17 -15.15 11.85 0.71
C VAL A 17 -15.36 10.68 1.65
N THR A 18 -16.20 9.73 1.25
CA THR A 18 -16.35 8.45 1.93
C THR A 18 -14.97 7.81 1.83
N ALA A 19 -14.16 8.01 2.86
CA ALA A 19 -12.86 7.38 2.98
C ALA A 19 -13.14 5.87 3.05
N VAL A 20 -13.05 5.21 1.90
CA VAL A 20 -13.09 3.76 1.83
C VAL A 20 -11.86 3.30 2.58
N LEU A 21 -12.07 2.74 3.77
CA LEU A 21 -11.01 2.12 4.56
C LEU A 21 -10.53 0.90 3.76
N ALA A 22 -9.43 1.06 3.05
CA ALA A 22 -8.78 -0.05 2.37
C ALA A 22 -8.43 -1.12 3.41
N PRO A 23 -8.68 -2.41 3.12
CA PRO A 23 -8.29 -3.48 4.03
C PRO A 23 -6.77 -3.45 4.23
N VAL A 24 -6.34 -3.26 5.48
CA VAL A 24 -4.93 -3.28 5.85
C VAL A 24 -4.51 -4.73 6.05
N LEU A 25 -3.56 -5.21 5.25
CA LEU A 25 -3.03 -6.56 5.41
C LEU A 25 -2.11 -6.64 6.63
N ALA A 26 -2.38 -7.61 7.50
CA ALA A 26 -1.62 -7.82 8.73
C ALA A 26 -0.29 -8.53 8.44
N LEU A 27 0.73 -7.76 8.04
CA LEU A 27 2.07 -8.29 7.78
C LEU A 27 2.94 -8.36 9.06
N PRO A 28 3.87 -9.32 9.15
CA PRO A 28 4.76 -9.46 10.30
C PRO A 28 5.71 -8.26 10.43
N ILE A 29 5.51 -7.47 11.50
CA ILE A 29 6.20 -6.19 11.74
C ILE A 29 7.73 -6.33 11.73
N ILE A 30 8.27 -7.42 12.29
CA ILE A 30 9.72 -7.64 12.36
C ILE A 30 10.32 -7.84 10.96
N GLU A 31 9.66 -8.61 10.10
CA GLU A 31 10.11 -8.82 8.72
C GLU A 31 9.95 -7.54 7.88
N MET A 32 8.88 -6.77 8.11
CA MET A 32 8.69 -5.45 7.47
C MET A 32 9.80 -4.46 7.85
N ALA A 33 10.16 -4.37 9.13
CA ALA A 33 11.22 -3.49 9.60
C ALA A 33 12.59 -3.91 9.04
N ARG A 34 12.87 -5.21 8.99
CA ARG A 34 14.08 -5.77 8.36
C ARG A 34 14.11 -5.45 6.86
N PHE A 35 13.00 -5.67 6.16
CA PHE A 35 12.87 -5.40 4.74
C PHE A 35 13.15 -3.94 4.41
N ARG A 36 12.49 -3.00 5.12
CA ARG A 36 12.73 -1.57 4.93
C ARG A 36 14.20 -1.22 5.10
N ARG A 37 14.85 -1.78 6.14
CA ARG A 37 16.27 -1.52 6.41
C ARG A 37 17.16 -2.03 5.27
N LEU A 38 16.93 -3.25 4.78
CA LEU A 38 17.71 -3.84 3.69
C LEU A 38 17.49 -3.10 2.36
N MET A 39 16.26 -2.73 2.04
CA MET A 39 15.94 -1.90 0.86
C MET A 39 16.63 -0.54 0.93
N ASN A 40 16.65 0.11 2.11
CA ASN A 40 17.38 1.36 2.30
C ASN A 40 18.89 1.20 2.10
N TYR A 41 19.48 0.07 2.49
CA TYR A 41 20.90 -0.21 2.21
C TYR A 41 21.19 -0.33 0.71
N GLU A 42 20.24 -0.86 -0.07
CA GLU A 42 20.30 -0.92 -1.53
C GLU A 42 19.93 0.43 -2.20
N GLY A 43 19.59 1.47 -1.42
CA GLY A 43 19.23 2.79 -1.91
C GLY A 43 17.75 2.98 -2.27
N TRP A 44 16.88 2.04 -1.89
CA TRP A 44 15.44 2.10 -2.15
C TRP A 44 14.66 2.50 -0.90
N GLU A 45 13.86 3.56 -1.02
CA GLU A 45 12.93 3.96 0.04
C GLU A 45 11.62 3.17 -0.08
N VAL A 46 11.16 2.59 1.03
CA VAL A 46 9.92 1.79 1.08
C VAL A 46 8.95 2.40 2.08
N ASP A 47 7.76 2.71 1.60
CA ASP A 47 6.61 3.15 2.39
C ASP A 47 5.87 1.92 2.92
N LEU A 48 6.20 1.53 4.16
CA LEU A 48 5.58 0.38 4.82
C LEU A 48 4.04 0.52 4.99
N PRO A 49 3.50 1.67 5.45
CA PRO A 49 2.05 1.90 5.45
C PRO A 49 1.39 1.64 4.09
N ARG A 50 1.96 2.19 3.00
CA ARG A 50 1.42 2.00 1.65
C ARG A 50 1.47 0.53 1.23
N MET A 51 2.54 -0.18 1.57
CA MET A 51 2.71 -1.60 1.26
C MET A 51 1.60 -2.49 1.85
N CYS A 52 0.98 -2.07 2.97
CA CYS A 52 -0.10 -2.83 3.60
C CYS A 52 -1.48 -2.64 2.94
N VAL A 53 -1.66 -1.60 2.13
CA VAL A 53 -2.97 -1.23 1.54
C VAL A 53 -2.98 -1.24 0.00
N ASP A 54 -1.81 -1.11 -0.63
CA ASP A 54 -1.64 -1.06 -2.08
C ASP A 54 -0.89 -2.32 -2.53
N THR A 55 -1.64 -3.27 -3.09
CA THR A 55 -1.14 -4.56 -3.59
C THR A 55 -0.16 -4.38 -4.74
N ALA A 56 -0.39 -3.44 -5.64
CA ALA A 56 0.50 -3.18 -6.76
C ALA A 56 1.84 -2.64 -6.26
N TYR A 57 1.81 -1.69 -5.32
CA TYR A 57 3.02 -1.17 -4.68
C TYR A 57 3.77 -2.26 -3.91
N ALA A 58 3.06 -3.11 -3.16
CA ALA A 58 3.67 -4.23 -2.45
C ALA A 58 4.40 -5.19 -3.39
N TYR A 59 3.74 -5.66 -4.45
CA TYR A 59 4.37 -6.57 -5.41
C TYR A 59 5.55 -5.93 -6.15
N GLN A 60 5.47 -4.64 -6.48
CA GLN A 60 6.60 -3.92 -7.06
C GLN A 60 7.81 -3.91 -6.12
N CYS A 61 7.61 -3.55 -4.84
CA CYS A 61 8.69 -3.56 -3.85
C CYS A 61 9.30 -4.96 -3.67
N LEU A 62 8.45 -5.99 -3.58
CA LEU A 62 8.88 -7.38 -3.42
C LEU A 62 9.66 -7.89 -4.64
N ALA A 63 9.20 -7.56 -5.85
CA ALA A 63 9.91 -7.89 -7.08
C ALA A 63 11.28 -7.21 -7.15
N THR A 64 11.36 -5.90 -6.84
CA THR A 64 12.64 -5.17 -6.77
C THR A 64 13.60 -5.84 -5.79
N ALA A 65 13.14 -6.14 -4.57
CA ALA A 65 13.94 -6.82 -3.55
C ALA A 65 14.40 -8.22 -3.98
N HIS A 66 13.57 -8.95 -4.74
CA HIS A 66 13.92 -10.27 -5.25
C HIS A 66 15.03 -10.23 -6.32
N THR A 67 15.16 -9.11 -7.04
CA THR A 67 16.23 -8.91 -8.04
C THR A 67 17.53 -8.39 -7.45
N SER A 68 17.55 -8.01 -6.17
CA SER A 68 18.77 -7.57 -5.49
C SER A 68 19.81 -8.68 -5.37
N SER A 69 21.08 -8.31 -5.33
CA SER A 69 22.19 -9.25 -5.09
C SER A 69 22.30 -9.69 -3.62
N ASP A 70 21.61 -9.02 -2.69
CA ASP A 70 21.62 -9.38 -1.26
C ASP A 70 20.69 -10.58 -0.98
N GLU A 71 21.27 -11.72 -0.60
CA GLU A 71 20.56 -12.95 -0.23
C GLU A 71 19.59 -12.75 0.95
N ARG A 72 19.94 -11.90 1.93
CA ARG A 72 19.08 -11.61 3.07
C ARG A 72 17.87 -10.80 2.64
N LEU A 73 18.03 -9.88 1.68
CA LEU A 73 16.92 -9.11 1.14
C LEU A 73 15.99 -10.02 0.32
N ARG A 74 16.53 -10.85 -0.56
CA ARG A 74 15.75 -11.82 -1.35
C ARG A 74 14.94 -12.78 -0.47
N SER A 75 15.57 -13.36 0.55
CA SER A 75 14.91 -14.28 1.50
C SER A 75 13.88 -13.57 2.41
N THR A 76 14.08 -12.29 2.73
CA THR A 76 13.09 -11.48 3.47
C THR A 76 11.89 -11.16 2.57
N ALA A 77 12.12 -10.81 1.30
CA ALA A 77 11.08 -10.55 0.32
C ALA A 77 10.17 -11.77 0.10
N LEU A 78 10.74 -12.97 -0.04
CA LEU A 78 9.97 -14.21 -0.17
C LEU A 78 9.06 -14.47 1.04
N ARG A 79 9.59 -14.32 2.26
CA ARG A 79 8.79 -14.50 3.49
C ARG A 79 7.65 -13.49 3.60
N LEU A 80 7.89 -12.24 3.20
CA LEU A 80 6.84 -11.22 3.16
C LEU A 80 5.80 -11.53 2.09
N PHE A 81 6.20 -12.02 0.92
CA PHE A 81 5.29 -12.44 -0.14
C PHE A 81 4.37 -13.58 0.31
N GLU A 82 4.90 -14.62 0.96
CA GLU A 82 4.10 -15.73 1.50
C GLU A 82 3.08 -15.26 2.55
N ALA A 83 3.49 -14.35 3.45
CA ALA A 83 2.59 -13.75 4.43
C ALA A 83 1.52 -12.88 3.74
N TYR A 84 1.91 -12.17 2.69
CA TYR A 84 1.03 -11.34 1.89
C TYR A 84 -0.04 -12.16 1.19
N ASP A 85 0.35 -13.19 0.44
CA ASP A 85 -0.55 -14.08 -0.31
C ASP A 85 -1.57 -14.77 0.61
N ARG A 86 -1.09 -15.28 1.76
CA ARG A 86 -1.96 -15.90 2.78
C ARG A 86 -3.01 -14.94 3.32
N ASN A 87 -2.65 -13.67 3.51
CA ASN A 87 -3.56 -12.66 4.08
C ASN A 87 -4.45 -12.02 3.00
N ALA A 88 -3.99 -11.97 1.75
CA ALA A 88 -4.70 -11.42 0.60
C ALA A 88 -5.73 -12.40 0.03
N SER A 89 -5.52 -13.70 0.22
CA SER A 89 -6.56 -14.72 0.00
C SER A 89 -7.39 -14.87 1.28
N PRO A 90 -8.54 -14.19 1.43
CA PRO A 90 -9.49 -14.60 2.45
C PRO A 90 -9.89 -16.03 2.12
N SER A 91 -9.37 -16.99 2.88
CA SER A 91 -9.88 -18.37 2.77
C SER A 91 -11.39 -18.29 2.97
N PRO A 92 -12.22 -18.72 2.00
CA PRO A 92 -13.64 -18.80 2.22
C PRO A 92 -13.82 -19.91 3.24
N LEU A 93 -14.02 -19.53 4.51
CA LEU A 93 -14.54 -20.44 5.51
C LEU A 93 -15.96 -20.81 5.06
N LEU A 94 -16.07 -21.84 4.22
CA LEU A 94 -17.29 -22.57 4.02
C LEU A 94 -17.55 -23.36 5.30
N HIS A 95 -18.52 -22.90 6.08
CA HIS A 95 -19.05 -23.54 7.27
C HIS A 95 -20.51 -23.91 7.05
#